data_AF-A0A1F9LZS7-F1
#
_entry.id   AF-A0A1F9LZS7-F1
#
_cell.length_a   1.000
_cell.length_b   1.000
_cell.length_c   1.000
_cell.angle_alpha   90.00
_cell.angle_beta   90.00
_cell.angle_gamma   90.00
#
_symmetry.space_group_name_H-M   'P 1'
#
loop_
_entity.id
_entity.type
_entity.pdbx_description
1 polymer ?
#
loop_
_entity_poly.entity_id
_entity_poly.type
_entity_poly.pdbx_seq_one_letter_code
_entity_poly.pdbx_strand_id
1 'polypeptide(L)'
;MARKIDHAALMDFVHKRCKATGGYGATPRLPATIQDTFQAVAICLVLGEETPTPQSEPALAEYLTRMLVVPWLGIDTTFRLLLTCRVCGLAMDDERLRSHLAARLSGDVSLAATYYVSRIAREILGEEPEFLDSERPLALPGRCAVEDAARYLFLKKTADQRIEEAGELTGWLQRTQNGDGGFGFFPGTTSFIENCHAALAALSLLGAKPSEPTKARAFLLSCQTGRGGFARSPRAAPFLDASWHGVASLRLLEEMEKRPEGALPETAHRESRLLLSL
;
A
#
# COMPACT_ATOMS: atom_id res chain seq x y z
N MET A 1 -29.10 -6.66 -4.34
CA MET A 1 -28.04 -6.85 -3.32
C MET A 1 -26.85 -5.99 -3.70
N ALA A 2 -26.30 -5.19 -2.78
CA ALA A 2 -25.05 -4.49 -3.04
C ALA A 2 -23.93 -5.52 -3.26
N ARG A 3 -23.22 -5.43 -4.38
CA ARG A 3 -22.09 -6.32 -4.69
C ARG A 3 -21.05 -6.17 -3.58
N LYS A 4 -20.50 -7.27 -3.08
CA LYS A 4 -19.42 -7.29 -2.08
C LYS A 4 -18.18 -7.96 -2.68
N ILE A 5 -17.07 -7.95 -1.96
CA ILE A 5 -15.91 -8.77 -2.29
C ILE A 5 -16.36 -10.25 -2.20
N ASP A 6 -16.07 -11.02 -3.23
CA ASP A 6 -16.15 -12.48 -3.23
C ASP A 6 -14.83 -13.00 -2.64
N HIS A 7 -14.82 -13.16 -1.32
CA HIS A 7 -13.62 -13.55 -0.58
C HIS A 7 -13.11 -14.93 -1.03
N ALA A 8 -14.01 -15.87 -1.31
CA ALA A 8 -13.64 -17.22 -1.72
C ALA A 8 -12.94 -17.20 -3.08
N ALA A 9 -13.49 -16.50 -4.07
CA ALA A 9 -12.87 -16.38 -5.38
C ALA A 9 -11.53 -15.62 -5.32
N LEU A 10 -11.44 -14.58 -4.48
CA LEU A 10 -10.19 -13.85 -4.27
C LEU A 10 -9.09 -14.73 -3.64
N MET A 11 -9.43 -15.52 -2.62
CA MET A 11 -8.45 -16.40 -1.96
C MET A 11 -8.02 -17.55 -2.88
N ASP A 12 -8.92 -18.16 -3.64
CA ASP A 12 -8.54 -19.13 -4.69
C ASP A 12 -7.58 -18.50 -5.72
N PHE A 13 -7.81 -17.25 -6.11
CA PHE A 13 -6.93 -16.50 -7.00
C PHE A 13 -5.52 -16.25 -6.40
N VAL A 14 -5.45 -15.95 -5.10
CA VAL A 14 -4.18 -15.77 -4.37
C VAL A 14 -3.44 -17.11 -4.24
N HIS A 15 -4.11 -18.18 -3.81
CA HIS A 15 -3.51 -19.49 -3.63
C HIS A 15 -2.91 -20.07 -4.91
N LYS A 16 -3.58 -19.88 -6.07
CA LYS A 16 -3.05 -20.29 -7.39
C LYS A 16 -1.72 -19.63 -7.76
N ARG A 17 -1.31 -18.58 -7.04
CA ARG A 17 -0.05 -17.86 -7.27
C ARG A 17 1.04 -18.22 -6.26
N CYS A 18 0.71 -18.95 -5.20
CA CYS A 18 1.69 -19.48 -4.26
C CYS A 18 2.64 -20.46 -4.98
N LYS A 19 3.93 -20.44 -4.64
CA LYS A 19 4.95 -21.33 -5.21
C LYS A 19 5.38 -22.37 -4.19
N ALA A 20 5.61 -23.59 -4.66
CA ALA A 20 6.17 -24.66 -3.85
C ALA A 20 7.53 -24.28 -3.24
N THR A 21 8.31 -23.43 -3.91
CA THR A 21 9.60 -22.91 -3.44
C THR A 21 9.49 -21.68 -2.52
N GLY A 22 8.26 -21.29 -2.16
CA GLY A 22 7.95 -20.10 -1.39
C GLY A 22 7.71 -18.85 -2.23
N GLY A 23 6.95 -17.92 -1.64
CA GLY A 23 6.55 -16.67 -2.26
C GLY A 23 5.41 -16.83 -3.27
N TYR A 24 5.02 -15.71 -3.87
CA TYR A 24 3.94 -15.62 -4.84
C TYR A 24 4.44 -14.97 -6.13
N GLY A 25 3.84 -15.34 -7.27
CA GLY A 25 4.18 -14.77 -8.58
C GLY A 25 2.97 -14.24 -9.32
N ALA A 26 3.18 -13.28 -10.23
CA ALA A 26 2.13 -12.58 -10.97
C ALA A 26 1.13 -13.51 -11.68
N THR A 27 1.60 -14.67 -12.15
CA THR A 27 0.77 -15.76 -12.67
C THR A 27 1.16 -17.10 -12.05
N PRO A 28 0.33 -18.16 -12.17
CA PRO A 28 0.69 -19.48 -11.68
C PRO A 28 2.01 -20.02 -12.26
N ARG A 29 2.40 -19.60 -13.47
CA ARG A 29 3.58 -20.13 -14.18
C ARG A 29 4.86 -19.32 -13.99
N LEU A 30 4.77 -18.07 -13.55
CA LEU A 30 5.93 -17.21 -13.34
C LEU A 30 6.56 -17.49 -11.96
N PRO A 31 7.87 -17.24 -11.78
CA PRO A 31 8.53 -17.36 -10.49
C PRO A 31 7.97 -16.36 -9.46
N ALA A 32 8.28 -16.60 -8.19
CA ALA A 32 7.90 -15.67 -7.14
C ALA A 32 8.68 -14.36 -7.22
N THR A 33 8.02 -13.25 -6.90
CA THR A 33 8.65 -11.93 -6.76
C THR A 33 8.35 -11.33 -5.38
N ILE A 34 9.20 -10.42 -4.91
CA ILE A 34 8.99 -9.74 -3.63
C ILE A 34 7.68 -8.94 -3.65
N GLN A 35 7.38 -8.27 -4.76
CA GLN A 35 6.17 -7.47 -4.92
C GLN A 35 4.91 -8.34 -4.86
N ASP A 36 4.84 -9.41 -5.67
CA ASP A 36 3.70 -10.32 -5.67
C ASP A 36 3.52 -11.00 -4.30
N THR A 37 4.63 -11.38 -3.65
CA THR A 37 4.62 -11.99 -2.32
C THR A 37 4.05 -11.05 -1.27
N PHE A 38 4.51 -9.79 -1.26
CA PHE A 38 3.98 -8.76 -0.37
C PHE A 38 2.47 -8.56 -0.57
N GLN A 39 2.03 -8.43 -1.82
CA GLN A 39 0.62 -8.18 -2.15
C GLN A 39 -0.27 -9.34 -1.72
N ALA A 40 0.15 -10.58 -1.97
CA ALA A 40 -0.58 -11.77 -1.54
C ALA A 40 -0.72 -11.82 -0.01
N VAL A 41 0.40 -11.65 0.73
CA VAL A 41 0.38 -11.65 2.19
C VAL A 41 -0.47 -10.50 2.74
N ALA A 42 -0.36 -9.30 2.15
CA ALA A 42 -1.14 -8.14 2.58
C ALA A 42 -2.65 -8.35 2.38
N ILE A 43 -3.07 -8.96 1.26
CA ILE A 43 -4.47 -9.36 1.04
C ILE A 43 -4.93 -10.32 2.13
N CYS A 44 -4.16 -11.38 2.43
CA CYS A 44 -4.52 -12.36 3.46
C CYS A 44 -4.73 -11.68 4.83
N LEU A 45 -3.78 -10.85 5.27
CA LEU A 45 -3.87 -10.16 6.56
C LEU A 45 -5.12 -9.27 6.66
N VAL A 46 -5.38 -8.46 5.63
CA VAL A 46 -6.53 -7.53 5.62
C VAL A 46 -7.88 -8.23 5.51
N LEU A 47 -7.89 -9.48 5.04
CA LEU A 47 -9.08 -10.34 5.05
C LEU A 47 -9.25 -11.12 6.35
N GLY A 48 -8.30 -11.03 7.29
CA GLY A 48 -8.34 -11.70 8.58
C GLY A 48 -7.87 -13.16 8.54
N GLU A 49 -7.14 -13.55 7.50
CA GLU A 49 -6.46 -14.84 7.46
C GLU A 49 -5.33 -14.89 8.50
N GLU A 50 -4.96 -16.10 8.92
CA GLU A 50 -3.89 -16.28 9.91
C GLU A 50 -2.56 -15.68 9.42
N THR A 51 -1.87 -15.00 10.33
CA THR A 51 -0.54 -14.43 10.01
C THR A 51 0.45 -15.56 9.74
N PRO A 52 1.12 -15.58 8.57
CA PRO A 52 2.07 -16.64 8.25
C PRO A 52 3.25 -16.60 9.23
N THR A 53 3.73 -17.77 9.63
CA THR A 53 4.91 -17.94 10.50
C THR A 53 5.88 -18.92 9.84
N PRO A 54 7.14 -19.01 10.29
CA PRO A 54 8.07 -20.01 9.74
C PRO A 54 7.60 -21.45 9.98
N GLN A 55 6.73 -21.68 10.98
CA GLN A 55 6.15 -22.98 11.29
C GLN A 55 4.94 -23.30 10.40
N SER A 56 4.07 -22.33 10.14
CA SER A 56 2.87 -22.53 9.31
C SER A 56 3.20 -22.52 7.81
N GLU A 57 4.16 -21.69 7.40
CA GLU A 57 4.51 -21.43 5.99
C GLU A 57 6.04 -21.49 5.78
N PRO A 58 6.68 -22.67 5.96
CA PRO A 58 8.14 -22.79 5.92
C PRO A 58 8.75 -22.42 4.57
N ALA A 59 8.06 -22.73 3.46
CA ALA A 59 8.53 -22.39 2.13
C ALA A 59 8.60 -20.86 1.93
N LEU A 60 7.58 -20.13 2.41
CA LEU A 60 7.57 -18.67 2.37
C LEU A 60 8.72 -18.09 3.21
N ALA A 61 8.92 -18.60 4.43
CA ALA A 61 10.01 -18.18 5.29
C ALA A 61 11.39 -18.41 4.64
N GLU A 62 11.59 -19.56 3.99
CA GLU A 62 12.82 -19.86 3.25
C GLU A 62 13.03 -18.89 2.08
N TYR A 63 11.98 -18.62 1.30
CA TYR A 63 12.02 -17.63 0.22
C TYR A 63 12.44 -16.25 0.71
N LEU A 64 11.80 -15.74 1.76
CA LEU A 64 12.10 -14.44 2.35
C LEU A 64 13.53 -14.38 2.91
N THR A 65 13.98 -15.45 3.57
CA THR A 65 15.35 -15.56 4.10
C THR A 65 16.39 -15.48 2.97
N ARG A 66 16.15 -16.16 1.84
CA ARG A 66 17.01 -16.02 0.63
C ARG A 66 16.99 -14.60 0.09
N MET A 67 15.85 -13.91 0.10
CA MET A 67 15.74 -12.53 -0.38
C MET A 67 16.37 -11.50 0.56
N LEU A 68 16.51 -11.81 1.86
CA LEU A 68 17.22 -10.94 2.79
C LEU A 68 18.71 -10.87 2.48
N VAL A 69 19.33 -11.90 1.91
CA VAL A 69 20.79 -11.93 1.63
C VAL A 69 21.18 -11.39 0.26
N VAL A 70 20.24 -11.19 -0.67
CA VAL A 70 20.56 -10.59 -1.99
C VAL A 70 20.77 -9.07 -1.88
N PRO A 71 21.51 -8.45 -2.82
CA PRO A 71 21.62 -6.99 -2.90
C PRO A 71 20.26 -6.31 -3.09
N TRP A 72 19.97 -5.31 -2.27
CA TRP A 72 18.73 -4.53 -2.34
C TRP A 72 18.89 -3.36 -3.31
N LEU A 73 18.09 -3.35 -4.38
CA LEU A 73 18.23 -2.39 -5.48
C LEU A 73 17.27 -1.19 -5.36
N GLY A 74 16.00 -1.42 -5.04
CA GLY A 74 14.96 -0.40 -4.93
C GLY A 74 14.36 -0.35 -3.53
N ILE A 75 14.24 0.85 -2.95
CA ILE A 75 13.82 1.04 -1.56
C ILE A 75 12.36 0.64 -1.31
N ASP A 76 11.51 0.76 -2.32
CA ASP A 76 10.13 0.27 -2.33
C ASP A 76 10.07 -1.26 -2.21
N THR A 77 10.90 -1.95 -2.99
CA THR A 77 11.02 -3.41 -2.96
C THR A 77 11.65 -3.88 -1.66
N THR A 78 12.66 -3.16 -1.14
CA THR A 78 13.23 -3.39 0.18
C THR A 78 12.18 -3.28 1.26
N PHE A 79 11.37 -2.21 1.27
CA PHE A 79 10.29 -2.03 2.24
C PHE A 79 9.29 -3.20 2.20
N ARG A 80 8.84 -3.60 1.00
CA ARG A 80 7.90 -4.72 0.83
C ARG A 80 8.48 -6.05 1.36
N LEU A 81 9.76 -6.32 1.09
CA LEU A 81 10.45 -7.48 1.63
C LEU A 81 10.48 -7.44 3.16
N LEU A 82 10.99 -6.35 3.73
CA LEU A 82 11.20 -6.20 5.17
C LEU A 82 9.89 -6.24 5.95
N LEU A 83 8.84 -5.60 5.45
CA LEU A 83 7.52 -5.64 6.07
C LEU A 83 6.95 -7.07 6.03
N THR A 84 7.11 -7.79 4.92
CA THR A 84 6.69 -9.20 4.83
C THR A 84 7.48 -10.08 5.81
N CYS A 85 8.80 -9.88 5.92
CA CYS A 85 9.65 -10.57 6.90
C CYS A 85 9.19 -10.30 8.34
N ARG A 86 8.92 -9.03 8.68
CA ARG A 86 8.44 -8.60 9.98
C ARG A 86 7.09 -9.23 10.34
N VAL A 87 6.16 -9.29 9.38
CA VAL A 87 4.89 -10.01 9.52
C VAL A 87 5.12 -11.49 9.79
N CYS A 88 6.04 -12.11 9.04
CA CYS A 88 6.38 -13.53 9.18
C CYS A 88 7.21 -13.86 10.43
N GLY A 89 7.49 -12.88 11.30
CA GLY A 89 8.32 -13.10 12.49
C GLY A 89 9.77 -13.47 12.19
N LEU A 90 10.30 -13.09 11.02
CA LEU A 90 11.68 -13.35 10.66
C LEU A 90 12.62 -12.31 11.28
N ALA A 91 13.74 -12.78 11.80
CA ALA A 91 14.82 -11.91 12.27
C ALA A 91 15.48 -11.19 11.09
N MET A 92 15.92 -9.96 11.33
CA MET A 92 16.58 -9.11 10.36
C MET A 92 17.85 -8.53 10.97
N ASP A 93 18.82 -8.21 10.11
CA ASP A 93 20.09 -7.62 10.50
C ASP A 93 19.97 -6.09 10.55
N ASP A 94 19.64 -5.56 11.72
CA ASP A 94 19.39 -4.13 11.91
C ASP A 94 20.59 -3.26 11.51
N GLU A 95 21.83 -3.73 11.66
CA GLU A 95 23.03 -2.98 11.28
C GLU A 95 23.14 -2.83 9.75
N ARG A 96 22.93 -3.94 9.03
CA ARG A 96 22.85 -3.93 7.57
C ARG A 96 21.70 -3.06 7.07
N LEU A 97 20.54 -3.11 7.73
CA LEU A 97 19.41 -2.24 7.41
C LEU A 97 19.79 -0.76 7.53
N ARG A 98 20.33 -0.33 8.68
CA ARG A 98 20.75 1.07 8.90
C ARG A 98 21.74 1.55 7.85
N SER A 99 22.73 0.71 7.53
CA SER A 99 23.71 1.01 6.48
C SER A 99 23.07 1.18 5.10
N HIS A 100 22.09 0.33 4.76
CA HIS A 100 21.35 0.47 3.51
C HIS A 100 20.51 1.74 3.46
N LEU A 101 19.78 2.09 4.53
CA LEU A 101 18.96 3.30 4.59
C LEU A 101 19.80 4.57 4.44
N ALA A 102 20.92 4.65 5.15
CA ALA A 102 21.85 5.78 5.04
C ALA A 102 22.41 5.93 3.62
N ALA A 103 22.83 4.82 2.99
CA ALA A 103 23.32 4.82 1.61
C ALA A 103 22.23 5.20 0.58
N ARG A 104 20.95 4.92 0.88
CA ARG A 104 19.85 5.27 -0.02
C ARG A 104 19.54 6.77 0.02
N LEU A 105 19.46 7.36 1.21
CA LEU A 105 19.17 8.79 1.33
C LEU A 105 20.31 9.69 0.86
N SER A 106 21.55 9.21 0.86
CA SER A 106 22.65 9.96 0.25
C SER A 106 22.57 10.01 -1.28
N GLY A 107 21.95 9.02 -1.92
CA GLY A 107 21.82 8.91 -3.37
C GLY A 107 20.46 9.33 -3.94
N ASP A 108 19.38 9.22 -3.17
CA ASP A 108 18.01 9.54 -3.59
C ASP A 108 17.24 10.23 -2.46
N VAL A 109 16.92 11.50 -2.68
CA VAL A 109 16.18 12.37 -1.76
C VAL A 109 14.76 12.65 -2.25
N SER A 110 14.23 11.81 -3.14
CA SER A 110 12.86 11.91 -3.61
C SER A 110 11.85 11.65 -2.48
N LEU A 111 10.63 12.17 -2.66
CA LEU A 111 9.52 11.93 -1.74
C LEU A 111 9.26 10.43 -1.55
N ALA A 112 9.39 9.63 -2.62
CA ALA A 112 9.24 8.18 -2.55
C ALA A 112 10.33 7.53 -1.68
N ALA A 113 11.60 7.91 -1.87
CA ALA A 113 12.68 7.42 -1.05
C ALA A 113 12.51 7.81 0.42
N THR A 114 12.22 9.09 0.70
CA THR A 114 11.91 9.58 2.05
C THR A 114 10.76 8.81 2.69
N TYR A 115 9.68 8.54 1.94
CA TYR A 115 8.54 7.76 2.40
C TYR A 115 8.94 6.35 2.83
N TYR A 116 9.58 5.57 1.95
CA TYR A 116 9.92 4.18 2.28
C TYR A 116 10.98 4.09 3.36
N VAL A 117 12.00 4.95 3.34
CA VAL A 117 13.03 4.96 4.39
C VAL A 117 12.42 5.29 5.75
N SER A 118 11.53 6.30 5.83
CA SER A 118 10.82 6.64 7.08
C SER A 118 10.03 5.46 7.62
N ARG A 119 9.33 4.74 6.73
CA ARG A 119 8.54 3.57 7.11
C ARG A 119 9.41 2.41 7.57
N ILE A 120 10.56 2.16 6.92
CA ILE A 120 11.48 1.12 7.38
C ILE A 120 12.02 1.47 8.76
N ALA A 121 12.49 2.70 9.00
CA ALA A 121 12.98 3.08 10.33
C ALA A 121 11.91 2.91 11.42
N ARG A 122 10.72 3.47 11.22
CA ARG A 122 9.64 3.46 12.22
C ARG A 122 9.04 2.08 12.43
N GLU A 123 8.74 1.37 11.35
CA GLU A 123 7.94 0.12 11.42
C GLU A 123 8.80 -1.14 11.48
N ILE A 124 10.05 -1.07 11.03
CA ILE A 124 10.97 -2.21 10.98
C ILE A 124 12.15 -2.05 11.95
N LEU A 125 12.64 -0.85 12.26
CA LEU A 125 13.70 -0.69 13.27
C LEU A 125 13.14 -0.22 14.62
N GLY A 126 11.93 0.37 14.64
CA GLY A 126 11.39 0.99 15.84
C GLY A 126 12.10 2.30 16.20
N GLU A 127 12.72 2.94 15.20
CA GLU A 127 13.53 4.14 15.35
C GLU A 127 12.84 5.33 14.69
N GLU A 128 13.07 6.52 15.26
CA GLU A 128 12.83 7.75 14.53
C GLU A 128 13.88 7.87 13.42
N PRO A 129 13.51 8.31 12.21
CA PRO A 129 14.45 8.45 11.10
C PRO A 129 15.39 9.64 11.34
N GLU A 130 16.41 9.48 12.19
CA GLU A 130 17.39 10.53 12.58
C GLU A 130 18.16 11.11 11.38
N PHE A 131 18.26 10.35 10.29
CA PHE A 131 18.89 10.74 9.03
C PHE A 131 18.00 11.65 8.15
N LEU A 132 16.75 11.88 8.52
CA LEU A 132 15.92 12.91 7.91
C LEU A 132 16.16 14.19 8.68
N ASP A 133 16.89 15.10 8.05
CA ASP A 133 17.11 16.44 8.57
C ASP A 133 15.74 17.08 8.88
N SER A 134 15.44 17.22 10.17
CA SER A 134 14.14 17.69 10.67
C SER A 134 13.86 19.13 10.24
N GLU A 135 14.91 19.86 9.85
CA GLU A 135 14.83 21.21 9.29
C GLU A 135 14.57 21.22 7.78
N ARG A 136 14.74 20.10 7.06
CA ARG A 136 14.49 20.06 5.62
C ARG A 136 12.98 20.13 5.36
N PRO A 137 12.49 21.16 4.66
CA PRO A 137 11.06 21.27 4.40
C PRO A 137 10.59 20.10 3.53
N LEU A 138 9.73 19.24 4.09
CA LEU A 138 8.99 18.29 3.28
C LEU A 138 7.98 19.08 2.46
N ALA A 139 8.19 19.13 1.14
CA ALA A 139 7.35 19.86 0.20
C ALA A 139 6.76 18.90 -0.84
N LEU A 140 5.53 19.18 -1.25
CA LEU A 140 4.92 18.52 -2.40
C LEU A 140 5.63 18.94 -3.70
N PRO A 141 5.92 18.01 -4.62
CA PRO A 141 6.41 18.36 -5.95
C PRO A 141 5.41 19.26 -6.70
N GLY A 142 5.90 20.23 -7.48
CA GLY A 142 5.04 21.17 -8.22
C GLY A 142 4.06 20.51 -9.21
N ARG A 143 4.40 19.32 -9.73
CA ARG A 143 3.44 18.38 -10.34
C ARG A 143 3.36 17.13 -9.47
N CYS A 144 2.27 17.00 -8.73
CA CYS A 144 2.06 15.94 -7.74
C CYS A 144 0.96 14.99 -8.22
N ALA A 145 1.28 13.71 -8.41
CA ALA A 145 0.27 12.69 -8.64
C ALA A 145 -0.41 12.31 -7.32
N VAL A 146 -1.58 11.65 -7.37
CA VAL A 146 -2.30 11.21 -6.15
C VAL A 146 -1.43 10.35 -5.23
N GLU A 147 -0.49 9.59 -5.79
CA GLU A 147 0.47 8.78 -5.04
C GLU A 147 1.47 9.64 -4.24
N ASP A 148 1.98 10.71 -4.85
CA ASP A 148 2.86 11.66 -4.17
C ASP A 148 2.12 12.38 -3.04
N ALA A 149 0.87 12.79 -3.29
CA ALA A 149 0.02 13.42 -2.27
C ALA A 149 -0.15 12.51 -1.05
N ALA A 150 -0.43 11.22 -1.28
CA ALA A 150 -0.60 10.25 -0.21
C ALA A 150 0.70 10.00 0.57
N ARG A 151 1.85 9.86 -0.10
CA ARG A 151 3.16 9.72 0.54
C ARG A 151 3.52 10.92 1.40
N TYR A 152 3.30 12.12 0.86
CA TYR A 152 3.50 13.38 1.57
C TYR A 152 2.63 13.48 2.83
N LEU A 153 1.34 13.21 2.70
CA LEU A 153 0.40 13.24 3.81
C LEU A 153 0.76 12.22 4.88
N PHE A 154 1.19 11.03 4.48
CA PHE A 154 1.64 10.01 5.41
C PHE A 154 2.83 10.53 6.23
N LEU A 155 3.85 11.06 5.56
CA LEU A 155 5.04 11.61 6.21
C LEU A 155 4.71 12.76 7.17
N LYS A 156 3.94 13.77 6.71
CA LYS A 156 3.46 14.87 7.55
C LYS A 156 2.74 14.35 8.78
N LYS A 157 1.85 13.37 8.59
CA LYS A 157 1.06 12.81 9.69
C LYS A 157 1.90 12.04 10.70
N THR A 158 2.87 11.25 10.24
CA THR A 158 3.79 10.52 11.12
C THR A 158 4.76 11.41 11.88
N ALA A 159 5.09 12.57 11.32
CA ALA A 159 5.92 13.58 11.98
C ALA A 159 5.10 14.57 12.84
N ASP A 160 3.79 14.33 13.02
CA ASP A 160 2.83 15.22 13.68
C ASP A 160 2.90 16.69 13.19
N GLN A 161 3.19 16.87 11.90
CA GLN A 161 3.26 18.18 11.28
C GLN A 161 1.89 18.64 10.78
N ARG A 162 1.61 19.93 10.94
CA ARG A 162 0.41 20.57 10.38
C ARG A 162 0.47 20.55 8.84
N ILE A 163 -0.68 20.30 8.22
CA ILE A 163 -0.88 20.38 6.77
C ILE A 163 -1.65 21.66 6.51
N GLU A 164 -0.97 22.71 6.05
CA GLU A 164 -1.57 24.05 5.89
C GLU A 164 -2.57 24.07 4.73
N GLU A 165 -2.22 23.37 3.64
CA GLU A 165 -2.96 23.24 2.39
C GLU A 165 -4.00 22.10 2.39
N ALA A 166 -4.42 21.63 3.56
CA ALA A 166 -5.30 20.47 3.70
C ALA A 166 -6.62 20.59 2.91
N GLY A 167 -7.24 21.78 2.92
CA GLY A 167 -8.48 22.04 2.19
C GLY A 167 -8.29 22.05 0.68
N GLU A 168 -7.22 22.68 0.18
CA GLU A 168 -6.89 22.71 -1.24
C GLU A 168 -6.56 21.32 -1.78
N LEU A 169 -5.78 20.55 -1.01
CA LEU A 169 -5.40 19.19 -1.36
C LEU A 169 -6.61 18.25 -1.33
N THR A 170 -7.52 18.41 -0.35
CA THR A 170 -8.80 17.67 -0.32
C THR A 170 -9.61 17.95 -1.58
N GLY A 171 -9.81 19.23 -1.93
CA GLY A 171 -10.56 19.60 -3.12
C GLY A 171 -9.90 19.11 -4.41
N TRP A 172 -8.57 19.10 -4.48
CA TRP A 172 -7.83 18.54 -5.62
C TRP A 172 -7.99 17.02 -5.72
N LEU A 173 -7.84 16.27 -4.62
CA LEU A 173 -8.06 14.82 -4.56
C LEU A 173 -9.49 14.44 -4.93
N GLN A 174 -10.47 15.23 -4.52
CA GLN A 174 -11.87 15.03 -4.91
C GLN A 174 -12.09 15.22 -6.42
N ARG A 175 -11.39 16.16 -7.05
CA ARG A 175 -11.43 16.38 -8.50
C ARG A 175 -10.73 15.28 -9.31
N THR A 176 -9.94 14.40 -8.69
CA THR A 176 -9.39 13.23 -9.39
C THR A 176 -10.41 12.11 -9.53
N GLN A 177 -11.54 12.17 -8.83
CA GLN A 177 -12.67 11.26 -9.03
C GLN A 177 -13.42 11.58 -10.33
N ASN A 178 -13.50 10.59 -11.22
CA ASN A 178 -14.19 10.70 -12.50
C ASN A 178 -15.67 10.32 -12.38
N GLY A 179 -16.45 10.59 -13.44
CA GLY A 179 -17.88 10.29 -13.50
C GLY A 179 -18.23 8.80 -13.38
N ASP A 180 -17.29 7.90 -13.66
CA ASP A 180 -17.41 6.45 -13.48
C ASP A 180 -17.19 6.00 -12.01
N GLY A 181 -16.80 6.93 -11.14
CA GLY A 181 -16.52 6.71 -9.73
C GLY A 181 -15.06 6.40 -9.40
N GLY A 182 -14.25 6.01 -10.39
CA GLY A 182 -12.83 5.75 -10.21
C GLY A 182 -11.99 7.02 -10.17
N PHE A 183 -10.68 6.87 -9.92
CA PHE A 183 -9.77 8.01 -9.74
C PHE A 183 -8.66 7.99 -10.79
N GLY A 184 -8.37 9.17 -11.33
CA GLY A 184 -7.16 9.42 -12.13
C GLY A 184 -5.96 9.77 -11.27
N PHE A 185 -4.75 9.73 -11.85
CA PHE A 185 -3.55 10.21 -11.17
C PHE A 185 -3.44 11.74 -11.15
N PHE A 186 -4.15 12.41 -12.08
CA PHE A 186 -4.52 13.82 -12.08
C PHE A 186 -6.02 13.99 -12.38
N PRO A 187 -6.63 15.15 -12.07
CA PRO A 187 -8.00 15.45 -12.50
C PRO A 187 -8.19 15.23 -14.01
N GLY A 188 -9.24 14.49 -14.38
CA GLY A 188 -9.59 14.20 -15.78
C GLY A 188 -8.74 13.11 -16.47
N THR A 189 -7.81 12.46 -15.77
CA THR A 189 -7.06 11.31 -16.31
C THR A 189 -7.80 9.99 -16.05
N THR A 190 -7.45 8.94 -16.79
CA THR A 190 -8.13 7.64 -16.75
C THR A 190 -8.19 7.03 -15.35
N SER A 191 -9.37 6.50 -14.99
CA SER A 191 -9.61 5.78 -13.75
C SER A 191 -8.83 4.45 -13.68
N PHE A 192 -7.97 4.29 -12.68
CA PHE A 192 -7.29 3.02 -12.38
C PHE A 192 -7.29 2.73 -10.88
N ILE A 193 -7.25 1.44 -10.52
CA ILE A 193 -7.45 0.99 -9.14
C ILE A 193 -6.35 1.46 -8.17
N GLU A 194 -5.10 1.56 -8.64
CA GLU A 194 -3.99 2.07 -7.84
C GLU A 194 -4.14 3.58 -7.55
N ASN A 195 -4.72 4.34 -8.49
CA ASN A 195 -5.04 5.75 -8.27
C ASN A 195 -6.19 5.89 -7.27
N CYS A 196 -7.19 5.00 -7.31
CA CYS A 196 -8.24 4.94 -6.28
C CYS A 196 -7.62 4.71 -4.91
N HIS A 197 -6.69 3.76 -4.80
CA HIS A 197 -6.02 3.45 -3.55
C HIS A 197 -5.27 4.65 -2.99
N ALA A 198 -4.41 5.27 -3.80
CA ALA A 198 -3.65 6.46 -3.42
C ALA A 198 -4.56 7.63 -3.03
N ALA A 199 -5.58 7.94 -3.83
CA ALA A 199 -6.50 9.03 -3.53
C ALA A 199 -7.30 8.79 -2.25
N LEU A 200 -7.79 7.57 -2.02
CA LEU A 200 -8.51 7.20 -0.80
C LEU A 200 -7.58 7.19 0.43
N ALA A 201 -6.34 6.73 0.31
CA ALA A 201 -5.37 6.81 1.39
C ALA A 201 -5.10 8.28 1.78
N ALA A 202 -4.89 9.15 0.80
CA ALA A 202 -4.70 10.58 1.00
C ALA A 202 -5.92 11.25 1.65
N LEU A 203 -7.13 11.00 1.13
CA LEU A 203 -8.37 11.53 1.71
C LEU A 203 -8.58 11.04 3.15
N SER A 204 -8.27 9.76 3.41
CA SER A 204 -8.34 9.19 4.77
C SER A 204 -7.44 9.95 5.72
N LEU A 205 -6.18 10.19 5.34
CA LEU A 205 -5.20 10.93 6.14
C LEU A 205 -5.59 12.39 6.39
N LEU A 206 -6.43 12.98 5.53
CA LEU A 206 -7.01 14.31 5.68
C LEU A 206 -8.32 14.33 6.50
N GLY A 207 -8.83 13.16 6.91
CA GLY A 207 -10.16 13.05 7.55
C GLY A 207 -11.32 13.36 6.59
N ALA A 208 -11.08 13.29 5.29
CA ALA A 208 -12.01 13.62 4.22
C ALA A 208 -12.57 12.37 3.53
N LYS A 209 -13.63 12.57 2.74
CA LYS A 209 -14.29 11.52 1.95
C LYS A 209 -14.20 11.84 0.46
N PRO A 210 -14.28 10.83 -0.43
CA PRO A 210 -14.44 11.08 -1.86
C PRO A 210 -15.77 11.80 -2.13
N SER A 211 -15.86 12.54 -3.23
CA SER A 211 -17.07 13.30 -3.58
C SER A 211 -18.28 12.41 -3.77
N GLU A 212 -18.09 11.24 -4.38
CA GLU A 212 -19.14 10.26 -4.64
C GLU A 212 -18.73 8.88 -4.08
N PRO A 213 -18.82 8.64 -2.75
CA PRO A 213 -18.35 7.41 -2.12
C PRO A 213 -19.02 6.15 -2.67
N THR A 214 -20.33 6.22 -2.94
CA THR A 214 -21.10 5.12 -3.53
C THR A 214 -20.59 4.75 -4.93
N LYS A 215 -20.21 5.75 -5.74
CA LYS A 215 -19.63 5.49 -7.07
C LYS A 215 -18.20 4.96 -6.99
N ALA A 216 -17.39 5.45 -6.04
CA ALA A 216 -16.06 4.89 -5.77
C ALA A 216 -16.14 3.40 -5.44
N ARG A 217 -17.04 3.03 -4.53
CA ARG A 217 -17.32 1.63 -4.19
C ARG A 217 -17.78 0.82 -5.41
N ALA A 218 -18.68 1.38 -6.22
CA ALA A 218 -19.17 0.70 -7.43
C ALA A 218 -18.06 0.46 -8.47
N PHE A 219 -17.19 1.45 -8.71
CA PHE A 219 -16.03 1.31 -9.60
C PHE A 219 -15.11 0.20 -9.12
N LEU A 220 -14.68 0.23 -7.86
CA LEU A 220 -13.80 -0.78 -7.27
C LEU A 220 -14.37 -2.21 -7.41
N LEU A 221 -15.66 -2.38 -7.11
CA LEU A 221 -16.33 -3.68 -7.23
C LEU A 221 -16.52 -4.12 -8.69
N SER A 222 -16.55 -3.19 -9.64
CA SER A 222 -16.60 -3.51 -11.07
C SER A 222 -15.26 -4.01 -11.62
N CYS A 223 -14.15 -3.70 -10.94
CA CYS A 223 -12.82 -4.23 -11.22
C CYS A 223 -12.63 -5.68 -10.71
N GLN A 224 -13.51 -6.16 -9.81
CA GLN A 224 -13.49 -7.55 -9.36
C GLN A 224 -13.90 -8.50 -10.48
N THR A 225 -13.08 -9.52 -10.74
CA THR A 225 -13.28 -10.41 -11.89
C THR A 225 -13.99 -11.71 -11.50
N GLY A 226 -14.68 -12.33 -12.46
CA GLY A 226 -15.30 -13.65 -12.27
C GLY A 226 -14.31 -14.80 -12.14
N ARG A 227 -13.00 -14.55 -12.29
CA ARG A 227 -11.92 -15.54 -12.07
C ARG A 227 -11.21 -15.32 -10.72
N GLY A 228 -11.80 -14.52 -9.84
CA GLY A 228 -11.16 -14.03 -8.61
C GLY A 228 -10.20 -12.87 -8.88
N GLY A 229 -9.75 -12.22 -7.81
CA GLY A 229 -8.87 -11.05 -7.90
C GLY A 229 -9.55 -9.80 -8.49
N PHE A 230 -8.79 -8.72 -8.54
CA PHE A 230 -9.18 -7.47 -9.18
C PHE A 230 -8.25 -7.17 -10.35
N ALA A 231 -8.83 -6.52 -11.35
CA ALA A 231 -8.13 -5.95 -12.48
C ALA A 231 -7.89 -4.45 -12.28
N ARG A 232 -6.91 -3.89 -13.01
CA ARG A 232 -6.57 -2.46 -12.92
C ARG A 232 -7.72 -1.54 -13.33
N SER A 233 -8.55 -2.01 -14.26
CA SER A 233 -9.77 -1.37 -14.74
C SER A 233 -10.83 -2.44 -15.06
N PRO A 234 -12.12 -2.07 -15.19
CA PRO A 234 -13.17 -3.05 -15.49
C PRO A 234 -12.85 -3.83 -16.77
N ARG A 235 -13.06 -5.15 -16.73
CA ARG A 235 -12.81 -6.11 -17.83
C ARG A 235 -11.34 -6.37 -18.19
N ALA A 236 -10.37 -5.74 -17.53
CA ALA A 236 -8.97 -6.10 -17.70
C ALA A 236 -8.62 -7.42 -16.98
N ALA A 237 -7.38 -7.90 -17.16
CA ALA A 237 -6.89 -9.09 -16.49
C ALA A 237 -6.59 -8.82 -14.99
N PRO A 238 -6.89 -9.79 -14.10
CA PRO A 238 -6.60 -9.65 -12.67
C PRO A 238 -5.14 -9.95 -12.31
N PHE A 239 -4.58 -9.15 -11.39
CA PHE A 239 -3.22 -9.29 -10.85
C PHE A 239 -3.23 -9.13 -9.33
N LEU A 240 -2.21 -9.63 -8.62
CA LEU A 240 -2.07 -9.45 -7.17
C LEU A 240 -2.00 -7.96 -6.80
N ASP A 241 -1.27 -7.18 -7.61
CA ASP A 241 -1.14 -5.73 -7.49
C ASP A 241 -2.48 -5.00 -7.48
N ALA A 242 -3.26 -5.16 -8.54
CA ALA A 242 -4.60 -4.62 -8.63
C ALA A 242 -5.54 -5.19 -7.53
N SER A 243 -5.38 -6.45 -7.15
CA SER A 243 -6.15 -7.09 -6.07
C SER A 243 -5.89 -6.44 -4.72
N TRP A 244 -4.63 -6.17 -4.39
CA TRP A 244 -4.23 -5.46 -3.19
C TRP A 244 -4.86 -4.06 -3.17
N HIS A 245 -4.65 -3.27 -4.23
CA HIS A 245 -5.23 -1.94 -4.34
C HIS A 245 -6.76 -1.94 -4.22
N GLY A 246 -7.44 -2.91 -4.82
CA GLY A 246 -8.89 -3.05 -4.74
C GLY A 246 -9.39 -3.35 -3.33
N VAL A 247 -8.78 -4.31 -2.66
CA VAL A 247 -9.12 -4.68 -1.27
C VAL A 247 -8.84 -3.52 -0.33
N ALA A 248 -7.65 -2.93 -0.40
CA ALA A 248 -7.26 -1.84 0.49
C ALA A 248 -8.15 -0.60 0.30
N SER A 249 -8.48 -0.25 -0.96
CA SER A 249 -9.42 0.84 -1.26
C SER A 249 -10.82 0.61 -0.67
N LEU A 250 -11.35 -0.63 -0.77
CA LEU A 250 -12.66 -0.96 -0.23
C LEU A 250 -12.67 -0.91 1.30
N ARG A 251 -11.59 -1.34 1.95
CA ARG A 251 -11.42 -1.21 3.41
C ARG A 251 -11.33 0.24 3.86
N LEU A 252 -10.54 1.07 3.18
CA LEU A 252 -10.45 2.50 3.47
C LEU A 252 -11.83 3.18 3.37
N LEU A 253 -12.62 2.86 2.33
CA LEU A 253 -14.00 3.36 2.21
C LEU A 253 -14.89 2.90 3.37
N GLU A 254 -14.84 1.62 3.74
CA GLU A 254 -15.60 1.08 4.88
C GLU A 254 -15.23 1.79 6.20
N GLU A 255 -13.95 2.07 6.41
CA GLU A 255 -13.49 2.83 7.57
C GLU A 255 -13.95 4.28 7.54
N MET A 256 -13.87 4.95 6.39
CA MET A 256 -14.34 6.33 6.22
C MET A 256 -15.85 6.45 6.46
N GLU A 257 -16.64 5.46 6.04
CA GLU A 257 -18.09 5.43 6.23
C GLU A 257 -18.47 5.32 7.73
N LYS A 258 -17.69 4.53 8.49
CA LYS A 258 -17.89 4.34 9.94
C LYS A 258 -17.36 5.52 10.77
N ARG A 259 -16.37 6.24 10.26
CA ARG A 259 -15.73 7.37 10.97
C ARG A 259 -16.59 8.65 10.89
N PRO A 260 -16.67 9.43 11.99
CA PRO A 260 -17.21 10.79 11.94
C PRO A 260 -16.46 11.65 10.94
N GLU A 261 -17.14 12.65 10.37
CA GLU A 261 -16.51 13.59 9.45
C GLU A 261 -15.40 14.39 10.15
N GLY A 262 -14.25 14.55 9.48
CA GLY A 262 -13.06 15.19 10.06
C GLY A 262 -12.24 14.30 11.00
N ALA A 263 -12.69 13.08 11.32
CA ALA A 263 -11.93 12.15 12.14
C ALA A 263 -10.80 11.48 11.33
N LEU A 264 -9.61 11.45 11.93
CA LEU A 264 -8.41 10.87 11.33
C LEU A 264 -8.40 9.33 11.49
N PRO A 265 -7.70 8.59 10.61
CA PRO A 265 -7.55 7.15 10.74
C PRO A 265 -6.71 6.82 11.96
N GLU A 266 -7.02 5.69 12.59
CA GLU A 266 -6.11 5.10 13.57
C GLU A 266 -4.88 4.58 12.83
N THR A 267 -3.70 5.07 13.19
CA THR A 267 -2.42 4.64 12.59
C THR A 267 -1.57 3.84 13.57
N ALA A 268 -2.07 3.56 14.78
CA ALA A 268 -1.38 2.80 15.81
C ALA A 268 -1.26 1.31 15.45
N HIS A 269 -2.31 0.75 14.85
CA HIS A 269 -2.34 -0.64 14.42
C HIS A 269 -1.64 -0.86 13.07
N ARG A 270 -0.90 -1.97 12.96
CA ARG A 270 -0.16 -2.34 11.75
C ARG A 270 -1.07 -2.51 10.54
N GLU A 271 -2.24 -3.10 10.71
CA GLU A 271 -3.20 -3.33 9.62
C GLU A 271 -3.68 -2.01 9.01
N SER A 272 -3.96 -1.01 9.84
CA SER A 272 -4.34 0.33 9.37
C SER A 272 -3.21 1.00 8.59
N ARG A 273 -1.95 0.85 9.02
CA ARG A 273 -0.79 1.32 8.24
C ARG A 273 -0.57 0.53 6.96
N LEU A 274 -0.90 -0.76 6.96
CA LEU A 274 -0.81 -1.60 5.78
C LEU A 274 -1.76 -1.06 4.70
N LEU A 275 -3.00 -0.68 5.04
CA LEU A 275 -3.95 -0.04 4.12
C LEU A 275 -3.47 1.30 3.53
N LEU A 276 -2.44 1.93 4.11
CA LEU A 276 -1.83 3.16 3.62
C LEU A 276 -0.55 2.90 2.80
N SER A 277 -0.28 1.63 2.46
CA SER A 277 0.92 1.20 1.73
C SER A 277 0.68 1.20 0.22
N LEU A 278 1.30 2.18 -0.45
CA LEU A 278 1.28 2.34 -1.91
C LEU A 278 2.45 1.59 -2.55
#